data_AF-A0A7G5EHY8-F1
#
_entry.id   AF-A0A7G5EHY8-F1
#
_cell.length_a   1.000
_cell.length_b   1.000
_cell.length_c   1.000
_cell.angle_alpha   90.00
_cell.angle_beta   90.00
_cell.angle_gamma   90.00
#
_symmetry.space_group_name_H-M   'P 1'
#
loop_
_entity.id
_entity.type
_entity.pdbx_description
1 polymer ?
#
loop_
_entity_poly.entity_id
_entity_poly.type
_entity_poly.pdbx_seq_one_letter_code
_entity_poly.pdbx_strand_id
1 'polypeptide(L)'
;MMHTTAEQKALHKAVLKTAELRKPRGNHTGRRLRMEGTRMECPHCKATCEIRTSKPVSATMRETIYQCTNVECGHTFVATTEIVRTLSPSATPDPTVNLPLSTHVRRDMMRVVLDNAGEAAHDAQFTPPITGDLFAGDKPTGASS
;
A
#
# COMPACT_ATOMS: atom_id res chain seq x y z
N MET A 1 47.22 10.46 -20.67
CA MET A 1 47.54 9.09 -21.11
C MET A 1 46.32 8.56 -21.85
N MET A 2 46.42 8.44 -23.18
CA MET A 2 45.33 8.01 -24.05
C MET A 2 45.12 6.51 -23.84
N HIS A 3 43.95 6.10 -23.35
CA HIS A 3 43.57 4.68 -23.29
C HIS A 3 43.75 4.04 -24.66
N THR A 4 44.35 2.84 -24.69
CA THR A 4 44.50 2.11 -25.95
C THR A 4 43.12 1.82 -26.55
N THR A 5 43.03 1.72 -27.87
CA THR A 5 41.75 1.44 -28.55
C THR A 5 41.13 0.11 -28.09
N ALA A 6 41.95 -0.81 -27.57
CA ALA A 6 41.52 -2.06 -26.95
C ALA A 6 40.85 -1.83 -25.58
N GLU A 7 41.43 -0.96 -24.73
CA GLU A 7 40.85 -0.59 -23.43
C GLU A 7 39.50 0.12 -23.60
N GLN A 8 39.39 1.05 -24.56
CA GLN A 8 38.14 1.75 -24.85
C GLN A 8 37.03 0.79 -25.29
N LYS A 9 37.37 -0.20 -26.14
CA LYS A 9 36.42 -1.23 -26.59
C LYS A 9 36.00 -2.16 -25.44
N ALA A 10 36.91 -2.51 -24.54
CA ALA A 10 36.60 -3.34 -23.37
C ALA A 10 35.65 -2.63 -22.41
N LEU A 11 35.87 -1.34 -22.15
CA LEU A 11 34.98 -0.52 -21.33
C LEU A 11 33.60 -0.36 -21.98
N HIS A 12 33.54 -0.07 -23.29
CA HIS A 12 32.26 0.04 -24.00
C HIS A 12 31.46 -1.28 -23.95
N LYS A 13 32.13 -2.42 -24.12
CA LYS A 13 31.51 -3.74 -24.01
C LYS A 13 31.02 -4.05 -22.60
N ALA A 14 31.75 -3.61 -21.56
CA ALA A 14 31.32 -3.74 -20.18
C ALA A 14 30.06 -2.90 -19.89
N VAL A 15 30.00 -1.66 -20.39
CA VAL A 15 28.82 -0.79 -20.26
C VAL A 15 27.60 -1.39 -20.95
N LEU A 16 27.75 -1.89 -22.18
CA LEU A 16 26.65 -2.56 -22.90
C LEU A 16 26.15 -3.80 -22.15
N LYS A 17 27.06 -4.61 -21.60
CA LYS A 17 26.70 -5.79 -20.81
C LYS A 17 25.96 -5.42 -19.52
N THR A 18 26.31 -4.31 -18.87
CA THR A 18 25.56 -3.80 -17.70
C THR A 18 24.18 -3.25 -18.08
N ALA A 19 24.03 -2.69 -19.28
CA ALA A 19 22.74 -2.23 -19.79
C ALA A 19 21.79 -3.40 -20.10
N GLU A 20 22.30 -4.51 -20.64
CA GLU A 20 21.52 -5.72 -20.94
C GLU A 20 21.02 -6.46 -19.70
N LEU A 21 21.75 -6.38 -18.57
CA LEU A 21 21.31 -6.96 -17.29
C LEU A 21 20.14 -6.20 -16.65
N ARG A 22 19.81 -4.99 -17.14
CA ARG A 22 18.66 -4.23 -16.67
C ARG A 22 17.39 -4.84 -17.27
N LYS A 23 16.85 -5.86 -16.58
CA LYS A 23 15.60 -6.54 -16.94
C LYS A 23 14.52 -5.49 -17.27
N PRO A 24 13.94 -5.49 -18.48
CA PRO A 24 12.87 -4.56 -18.80
C PRO A 24 11.72 -4.80 -17.82
N ARG A 25 11.16 -3.71 -17.26
CA ARG A 25 9.91 -3.80 -16.51
C ARG A 25 8.88 -4.43 -17.44
N GLY A 26 8.42 -5.63 -17.10
CA GLY A 26 7.42 -6.33 -17.89
C GLY A 26 6.23 -5.42 -18.16
N ASN A 27 5.78 -5.39 -19.42
CA ASN A 27 4.53 -4.74 -19.77
C ASN A 27 3.41 -5.53 -19.09
N HIS A 28 2.91 -5.00 -17.97
CA HIS A 28 1.68 -5.48 -17.35
C HIS A 28 0.56 -5.30 -18.38
N THR A 29 0.24 -6.36 -19.10
CA THR A 29 -0.89 -6.43 -20.05
C THR A 29 -2.23 -6.58 -19.32
N GLY A 30 -2.26 -6.38 -18.00
CA GLY A 30 -3.49 -6.10 -17.28
C GLY A 30 -3.98 -4.70 -17.65
N ARG A 31 -5.31 -4.53 -17.74
CA ARG A 31 -5.95 -3.21 -17.77
C ARG A 31 -5.25 -2.37 -16.70
N ARG A 32 -4.58 -1.28 -17.06
CA ARG A 32 -3.97 -0.38 -16.06
C ARG A 32 -5.10 0.04 -15.15
N LEU A 33 -5.23 -0.62 -13.99
CA LEU A 33 -5.88 -0.02 -12.83
C LEU A 33 -5.00 1.18 -12.58
N ARG A 34 -5.37 2.32 -13.19
CA ARG A 34 -4.82 3.59 -12.77
C ARG A 34 -5.10 3.63 -11.28
N MET A 35 -4.08 3.85 -10.47
CA MET A 35 -4.30 4.09 -9.05
C MET A 35 -5.10 5.39 -8.94
N GLU A 36 -6.42 5.29 -9.10
CA GLU A 36 -7.38 6.37 -8.87
C GLU A 36 -7.39 6.74 -7.39
N GLY A 37 -6.99 5.82 -6.50
CA GLY A 37 -6.96 6.01 -5.05
C GLY A 37 -6.03 7.11 -4.54
N THR A 38 -5.30 7.81 -5.42
CA THR A 38 -4.37 8.88 -5.07
C THR A 38 -4.49 10.10 -6.00
N ARG A 39 -5.43 10.09 -6.95
CA ARG A 39 -5.61 11.18 -7.91
C ARG A 39 -6.85 12.00 -7.56
N MET A 40 -6.64 13.09 -6.82
CA MET A 40 -7.64 14.14 -6.67
C MET A 40 -7.58 15.08 -7.88
N GLU A 41 -8.72 15.56 -8.34
CA GLU A 41 -8.81 16.59 -9.38
C GLU A 41 -8.78 17.98 -8.76
N CYS A 42 -8.12 18.92 -9.44
CA CYS A 42 -8.12 20.31 -9.02
C CYS A 42 -9.53 20.90 -9.16
N PRO A 43 -10.08 21.57 -8.12
CA PRO A 43 -11.42 22.16 -8.20
C PRO A 43 -11.51 23.32 -9.21
N HIS A 44 -10.38 23.92 -9.59
CA HIS A 44 -10.35 25.05 -10.53
C HIS A 44 -10.24 24.63 -11.99
N CYS A 45 -9.27 23.76 -12.32
CA CYS A 45 -8.96 23.43 -13.71
C CYS A 45 -9.21 21.95 -14.08
N LYS A 46 -9.65 21.11 -13.13
CA LYS A 46 -9.87 19.66 -13.29
C LYS A 46 -8.63 18.87 -13.73
N ALA A 47 -7.46 19.52 -13.79
CA ALA A 47 -6.20 18.82 -13.98
C ALA A 47 -5.93 17.94 -12.75
N THR A 48 -5.16 16.87 -12.97
CA THR A 48 -4.75 15.97 -11.89
C THR A 48 -3.90 16.70 -10.85
N CYS A 49 -4.03 16.31 -9.59
CA CYS A 49 -3.17 16.79 -8.51
C CYS A 49 -2.17 15.70 -8.08
N GLU A 50 -0.99 16.15 -7.67
CA GLU A 50 0.07 15.34 -7.10
C GLU A 50 0.10 15.52 -5.57
N ILE A 51 0.27 14.42 -4.83
CA ILE A 51 0.46 14.49 -3.38
C ILE A 51 1.88 14.94 -3.08
N ARG A 52 2.01 16.00 -2.27
CA ARG A 52 3.31 16.48 -1.78
C ARG A 52 3.66 15.89 -0.43
N THR A 53 2.72 15.93 0.50
CA THR A 53 2.90 15.37 1.84
C THR A 53 1.58 14.81 2.32
N SER A 54 1.66 13.86 3.23
CA SER A 54 0.48 13.31 3.86
C SER A 54 0.79 12.92 5.29
N LYS A 55 -0.03 13.39 6.22
CA LYS A 55 0.16 13.27 7.67
C LYS A 55 -1.02 12.50 8.27
N PRO A 56 -0.79 11.44 9.05
CA PRO A 56 -1.84 10.80 9.82
C PRO A 56 -2.31 11.74 10.94
N VAL A 57 -3.62 11.92 11.07
CA VAL A 57 -4.24 12.73 12.14
C VAL A 57 -4.83 11.82 13.22
N SER A 58 -5.48 10.73 12.82
CA SER A 58 -5.98 9.67 13.70
C SER A 58 -5.81 8.30 13.02
N ALA A 59 -6.21 7.22 13.69
CA ALA A 59 -6.21 5.87 13.10
C ALA A 59 -7.12 5.78 11.84
N THR A 60 -8.11 6.66 11.74
CA THR A 60 -9.11 6.66 10.65
C THR A 60 -8.99 7.85 9.70
N MET A 61 -8.20 8.88 10.05
CA MET A 61 -8.14 10.14 9.31
C MET A 61 -6.70 10.51 8.94
N ARG A 62 -6.54 11.00 7.71
CA ARG A 62 -5.27 11.49 7.16
C ARG A 62 -5.47 12.82 6.46
N GLU A 63 -4.58 13.77 6.72
CA GLU A 63 -4.49 15.03 5.99
C GLU A 63 -3.45 14.91 4.89
N THR A 64 -3.77 15.39 3.70
CA THR A 64 -2.91 15.28 2.52
C THR A 64 -2.85 16.61 1.79
N ILE A 65 -1.63 17.07 1.50
CA ILE A 65 -1.39 18.28 0.71
C ILE A 65 -1.25 17.87 -0.76
N TYR A 66 -2.11 18.45 -1.59
CA TYR A 66 -2.16 18.29 -3.03
C TYR A 66 -1.66 19.53 -3.75
N GLN A 67 -0.92 19.34 -4.85
CA GLN A 67 -0.54 20.40 -5.78
C GLN A 67 -1.04 20.07 -7.19
N CYS A 68 -1.67 21.04 -7.85
CA CYS A 68 -2.11 20.91 -9.24
C CYS A 68 -0.91 20.73 -10.19
N THR A 69 -1.03 19.82 -11.15
CA THR A 69 0.00 19.63 -12.19
C THR A 69 -0.04 20.68 -13.29
N ASN A 70 -1.15 21.41 -13.45
CA ASN A 70 -1.21 22.52 -14.40
C ASN A 70 -0.44 23.70 -13.81
N VAL A 71 0.69 24.05 -14.44
CA VAL A 71 1.59 25.12 -14.01
C VAL A 71 0.91 26.49 -14.01
N GLU A 72 -0.03 26.72 -14.93
CA GLU A 72 -0.79 27.98 -14.97
C GLU A 72 -1.79 28.09 -13.81
N CYS A 73 -2.30 26.96 -13.34
CA CYS A 73 -3.22 26.93 -12.20
C CYS A 73 -2.47 26.97 -10.87
N GLY A 74 -1.42 26.14 -10.72
CA GLY A 74 -0.55 26.10 -9.54
C GLY A 74 -1.24 25.81 -8.19
N HIS A 75 -2.55 25.56 -8.19
CA HIS A 75 -3.34 25.49 -6.97
C HIS A 75 -2.86 24.39 -6.04
N THR A 76 -2.61 24.77 -4.77
CA THR A 76 -2.14 23.87 -3.72
C THR A 76 -3.16 23.91 -2.59
N PHE A 77 -3.61 22.75 -2.14
CA PHE A 77 -4.68 22.64 -1.15
C PHE A 77 -4.50 21.42 -0.25
N VAL A 78 -5.18 21.44 0.90
CA VAL A 78 -5.21 20.32 1.85
C VAL A 78 -6.53 19.60 1.70
N ALA A 79 -6.48 18.27 1.65
CA ALA A 79 -7.65 17.42 1.69
C ALA A 79 -7.56 16.45 2.87
N THR A 80 -8.66 16.33 3.59
CA THR A 80 -8.83 15.34 4.65
C THR A 80 -9.50 14.10 4.08
N THR A 81 -8.84 12.95 4.23
CA THR A 81 -9.40 11.64 3.89
C THR A 81 -9.68 10.86 5.16
N GLU A 82 -10.92 10.43 5.33
CA GLU A 82 -11.40 9.70 6.50
C GLU A 82 -12.01 8.35 6.09
N ILE A 83 -11.74 7.31 6.89
CA ILE A 83 -12.37 6.00 6.77
C ILE A 83 -13.71 6.04 7.51
N VAL A 84 -14.81 6.04 6.75
CA VAL A 84 -16.15 6.32 7.30
C VAL A 84 -16.88 5.04 7.73
N ARG A 85 -16.71 3.94 7.01
CA ARG A 85 -17.45 2.69 7.27
C ARG A 85 -16.71 1.46 6.77
N THR A 86 -16.99 0.33 7.41
CA THR A 86 -16.44 -0.97 7.07
C THR A 86 -17.34 -1.68 6.05
N LEU A 87 -16.81 -1.97 4.86
CA LEU A 87 -17.50 -2.78 3.84
C LEU A 87 -17.29 -4.28 4.07
N SER A 88 -16.12 -4.67 4.56
CA SER A 88 -15.77 -6.03 4.96
C SER A 88 -14.94 -5.93 6.23
N PRO A 89 -15.30 -6.63 7.32
CA PRO A 89 -14.57 -6.54 8.57
C PRO A 89 -13.18 -7.17 8.44
N SER A 90 -12.21 -6.60 9.14
CA SER A 90 -10.84 -7.10 9.19
C SER A 90 -10.80 -8.49 9.84
N ALA A 91 -9.94 -9.38 9.33
CA ALA A 91 -9.62 -10.64 9.98
C ALA A 91 -8.82 -10.43 11.29
N THR A 92 -8.16 -9.28 11.42
CA THR A 92 -7.36 -8.88 12.58
C THR A 92 -7.76 -7.47 13.02
N PRO A 93 -8.90 -7.30 13.71
CA PRO A 93 -9.40 -6.00 14.12
C PRO A 93 -8.59 -5.40 15.27
N ASP A 94 -8.30 -4.11 15.22
CA ASP A 94 -7.80 -3.35 16.36
C ASP A 94 -8.98 -2.96 17.26
N PRO A 95 -9.02 -3.36 18.54
CA PRO A 95 -10.14 -3.06 19.44
C PRO A 95 -10.30 -1.56 19.73
N THR A 96 -9.27 -0.74 19.47
CA THR A 96 -9.34 0.72 19.68
C THR A 96 -10.06 1.45 18.55
N VAL A 97 -10.26 0.79 17.40
CA VAL A 97 -10.81 1.37 16.19
C VAL A 97 -12.25 0.87 15.98
N ASN A 98 -13.22 1.74 16.22
CA ASN A 98 -14.65 1.42 16.05
C ASN A 98 -15.22 2.12 14.80
N LEU A 99 -15.44 1.37 13.73
CA LEU A 99 -16.13 1.85 12.52
C LEU A 99 -17.50 1.18 12.35
N PRO A 100 -18.53 1.94 11.92
CA PRO A 100 -19.82 1.36 11.59
C PRO A 100 -19.69 0.45 10.35
N LEU A 101 -20.42 -0.66 10.37
CA LEU A 101 -20.55 -1.52 9.19
C LEU A 101 -21.50 -0.87 8.17
N SER A 102 -21.24 -1.10 6.88
CA SER A 102 -22.16 -0.66 5.84
C SER A 102 -23.47 -1.46 5.86
N THR A 103 -24.55 -0.84 5.40
CA THR A 103 -25.91 -1.42 5.39
C THR A 103 -26.05 -2.67 4.54
N HIS A 104 -25.16 -2.87 3.56
CA HIS A 104 -25.10 -4.06 2.72
C HIS A 104 -24.66 -5.30 3.52
N VAL A 105 -23.89 -5.13 4.59
CA VAL A 105 -23.36 -6.25 5.38
C VAL A 105 -24.47 -6.84 6.23
N ARG A 106 -24.94 -8.04 5.84
CA ARG A 106 -25.91 -8.82 6.62
C ARG A 106 -25.24 -9.41 7.85
N ARG A 107 -25.19 -8.63 8.93
CA ARG A 107 -24.51 -8.98 10.20
C ARG A 107 -24.91 -10.38 10.70
N ASP A 108 -26.20 -10.70 10.69
CA ASP A 108 -26.70 -11.98 11.21
C ASP A 108 -26.20 -13.16 10.39
N MET A 109 -26.25 -13.06 9.05
CA MET A 109 -25.74 -14.10 8.15
C MET A 109 -24.22 -14.24 8.27
N MET A 110 -23.51 -13.12 8.41
CA MET A 110 -22.06 -13.15 8.60
C MET A 110 -21.68 -13.88 9.90
N ARG A 111 -22.41 -13.66 10.98
CA ARG A 111 -22.23 -14.39 12.24
C ARG A 111 -22.46 -15.89 12.04
N VAL A 112 -23.56 -16.29 11.41
CA VAL A 112 -23.86 -17.70 11.13
C VAL A 112 -22.76 -18.36 10.29
N VAL A 113 -22.22 -17.66 9.29
CA VAL A 113 -21.10 -18.19 8.48
C VAL A 113 -19.86 -18.41 9.35
N LEU A 114 -19.52 -17.46 10.21
CA LEU A 114 -18.37 -17.58 11.11
C LEU A 114 -18.55 -18.71 12.14
N ASP A 115 -19.75 -18.86 12.70
CA ASP A 115 -20.06 -19.90 13.68
C ASP A 115 -20.02 -21.32 13.09
N ASN A 116 -20.28 -21.47 11.78
CA ASN A 116 -20.28 -22.77 11.08
C ASN A 116 -19.02 -23.02 10.24
N ALA A 117 -18.10 -22.06 10.16
CA ALA A 117 -16.90 -22.21 9.36
C ALA A 117 -15.97 -23.26 9.98
N GLY A 118 -15.54 -24.24 9.18
CA GLY A 118 -14.50 -25.17 9.60
C GLY A 118 -13.14 -24.47 9.72
N GLU A 119 -12.35 -24.89 10.70
CA GLU A 119 -10.98 -24.38 10.86
C GLU A 119 -10.02 -25.08 9.89
N ALA A 120 -9.13 -24.30 9.28
CA ALA A 120 -8.07 -24.80 8.41
C ALA A 120 -6.74 -24.16 8.82
N ALA A 121 -5.66 -24.94 8.80
CA ALA A 121 -4.34 -24.46 9.20
C ALA A 121 -3.85 -23.30 8.32
N HIS A 122 -3.42 -22.20 8.95
CA HIS A 122 -2.80 -21.05 8.27
C HIS A 122 -1.78 -20.36 9.19
N ASP A 123 -0.55 -20.14 8.69
CA ASP A 123 0.49 -19.42 9.41
C ASP A 123 0.54 -17.95 8.97
N ALA A 124 0.11 -17.03 9.84
CA ALA A 124 0.14 -15.60 9.58
C ALA A 124 1.59 -15.06 9.62
N GLN A 125 2.07 -14.51 8.50
CA GLN A 125 3.45 -14.00 8.38
C GLN A 125 3.59 -12.52 8.73
N PHE A 126 2.54 -11.72 8.48
CA PHE A 126 2.62 -10.25 8.52
C PHE A 126 1.82 -9.61 9.66
N THR A 127 0.98 -10.37 10.35
CA THR A 127 0.17 -9.86 11.45
C THR A 127 0.65 -10.45 12.77
N PRO A 128 1.03 -9.64 13.76
CA PRO A 128 1.27 -10.16 15.11
C PRO A 128 -0.04 -10.74 15.66
N PRO A 129 0.00 -11.86 16.41
CA PRO A 129 -1.19 -12.37 17.07
C PRO A 129 -1.67 -11.34 18.09
N ILE A 130 -2.72 -10.61 17.72
CA ILE A 130 -3.44 -9.67 18.61
C ILE A 130 -4.35 -10.41 19.58
N THR A 131 -4.62 -11.69 19.32
CA THR A 131 -5.20 -12.62 20.30
C THR A 131 -4.14 -12.96 21.34
N GLY A 132 -3.78 -11.95 22.14
CA GLY A 132 -3.26 -12.19 23.46
C GLY A 132 -4.39 -12.79 24.28
N ASP A 133 -4.54 -14.11 24.22
CA ASP A 133 -4.88 -14.81 25.45
C ASP A 133 -3.82 -14.34 26.44
N LEU A 134 -4.24 -13.64 27.50
CA LEU A 134 -3.39 -12.99 28.51
C LEU A 134 -2.36 -13.95 29.17
N PHE A 135 -2.29 -15.23 28.76
CA PHE A 135 -1.47 -16.29 29.31
C PHE A 135 -0.92 -17.31 28.28
N ALA A 136 -0.83 -17.02 26.97
CA ALA A 136 -0.28 -17.98 26.00
C ALA A 136 1.19 -17.71 25.62
N GLY A 137 2.10 -18.17 26.48
CA GLY A 137 3.36 -18.83 26.13
C GLY A 137 4.43 -18.04 25.38
N ASP A 138 5.55 -17.77 26.06
CA ASP A 138 6.85 -17.48 25.46
C ASP A 138 7.09 -18.35 24.21
N LYS A 139 7.37 -17.70 23.06
CA LYS A 139 7.98 -18.42 21.94
C LYS A 139 9.31 -19.00 22.45
N PRO A 140 9.62 -20.29 22.24
CA PRO A 140 10.96 -20.77 22.53
C PRO A 140 11.92 -19.98 21.66
N THR A 141 12.81 -19.24 22.33
CA THR A 141 13.97 -18.61 21.72
C THR A 141 14.79 -19.72 21.07
N GLY A 142 14.60 -19.87 19.76
CA GLY A 142 15.38 -20.79 18.94
C GLY A 142 16.85 -20.45 19.09
N ALA A 143 17.59 -21.40 19.65
CA ALA A 143 19.03 -21.43 19.69
C ALA A 143 19.60 -21.09 18.30
N SER A 144 20.38 -20.01 18.23
CA SER A 144 21.34 -19.84 17.15
C SER A 144 22.61 -20.59 17.58
N SER A 145 22.93 -21.60 16.79
CA SER A 145 24.25 -22.22 16.68
C SER A 145 25.31 -21.21 16.27
#